data_AF-A0A6M6JQ94-F1
#
_entry.id   AF-A0A6M6JQ94-F1
#
_cell.length_a   1.000
_cell.length_b   1.000
_cell.length_c   1.000
_cell.angle_alpha   90.00
_cell.angle_beta   90.00
_cell.angle_gamma   90.00
#
_symmetry.space_group_name_H-M   'P 1'
#
loop_
_entity.id
_entity.type
_entity.pdbx_description
1 polymer ?
#
loop_
_entity_poly.entity_id
_entity_poly.type
_entity_poly.pdbx_seq_one_letter_code
_entity_poly.pdbx_strand_id
1 'polypeptide(L)'
;MRRPALVAAAALAALAVLAGCGTEPAPAPPPATSAPAPGAAPAQTPEEVVCADYTDSQSVVRQTAEAIERMPVLPAGVAVLLLGARQVAATTSGVADPEIVAAQTELVAAIDDLDAQGRALLGPDGNAAQDAVRIDAARILAAVTEIERACGATV
;
A
#
# COMPACT_ATOMS: atom_id res chain seq x y z
N MET A 1 -19.74 16.11 34.76
CA MET A 1 -20.98 16.50 34.07
C MET A 1 -20.66 16.88 32.62
N ARG A 2 -21.26 16.15 31.66
CA ARG A 2 -21.71 16.54 30.30
C ARG A 2 -20.70 16.91 29.18
N ARG A 3 -20.77 16.11 28.10
CA ARG A 3 -20.28 16.33 26.72
C ARG A 3 -21.09 17.43 26.00
N PRO A 4 -20.54 18.00 24.91
CA PRO A 4 -21.29 18.18 23.65
C PRO A 4 -20.47 17.59 22.47
N ALA A 5 -20.97 16.68 21.62
CA ALA A 5 -22.06 16.77 20.65
C ALA A 5 -21.69 17.55 19.37
N LEU A 6 -21.41 16.78 18.30
CA LEU A 6 -21.87 16.94 16.91
C LEU A 6 -21.79 18.33 16.27
N VAL A 7 -20.91 18.48 15.28
CA VAL A 7 -21.20 19.30 14.08
C VAL A 7 -20.74 18.52 12.85
N ALA A 8 -21.60 17.60 12.42
CA ALA A 8 -21.68 17.20 11.02
C ALA A 8 -22.54 18.25 10.28
N ALA A 9 -22.38 18.31 8.96
CA ALA A 9 -23.18 19.08 7.99
C ALA A 9 -22.75 20.53 7.75
N ALA A 10 -21.73 20.68 6.91
CA ALA A 10 -21.51 21.90 6.14
C ALA A 10 -21.15 21.52 4.69
N ALA A 11 -22.15 21.16 3.87
CA ALA A 11 -22.00 21.10 2.39
C ALA A 11 -23.33 20.93 1.61
N LEU A 12 -24.50 21.30 2.16
CA LEU A 12 -25.79 21.24 1.43
C LEU A 12 -26.35 22.64 1.10
N ALA A 13 -25.46 23.57 0.74
CA ALA A 13 -25.79 24.94 0.38
C ALA A 13 -25.50 25.23 -1.12
N ALA A 14 -26.02 24.38 -2.01
CA ALA A 14 -26.02 24.62 -3.46
C ALA A 14 -27.42 24.50 -4.07
N LEU A 15 -28.46 24.70 -3.25
CA LEU A 15 -29.86 24.86 -3.65
C LEU A 15 -30.21 26.35 -3.61
N ALA A 16 -30.07 27.03 -4.75
CA ALA A 16 -30.85 28.22 -5.14
C ALA A 16 -30.11 28.96 -6.27
N VAL A 17 -30.19 28.45 -7.49
CA VAL A 17 -29.93 29.29 -8.67
C VAL A 17 -31.14 29.15 -9.58
N LEU A 18 -31.84 30.29 -9.73
CA LEU A 18 -32.80 30.66 -10.79
C LEU A 18 -34.23 30.10 -10.67
N ALA A 19 -35.03 30.78 -9.83
CA ALA A 19 -36.43 31.02 -10.12
C ALA A 19 -36.53 32.18 -11.13
N GLY A 20 -37.15 31.96 -12.31
CA GLY A 20 -37.51 33.03 -13.22
C GLY A 20 -37.99 32.58 -14.61
N CYS A 21 -39.25 32.94 -14.92
CA CYS A 21 -39.93 33.04 -16.23
C CYS A 21 -40.65 31.81 -16.83
N GLY A 22 -41.98 31.95 -16.96
CA GLY A 22 -42.78 31.37 -18.05
C GLY A 22 -43.61 30.13 -17.71
N THR A 23 -44.92 30.30 -17.48
CA THR A 23 -45.89 29.19 -17.51
C THR A 23 -46.22 28.83 -18.96
N GLU A 24 -45.55 27.81 -19.48
CA GLU A 24 -45.93 27.09 -20.70
C GLU A 24 -45.88 25.59 -20.38
N PRO A 25 -46.91 24.77 -20.72
CA PRO A 25 -46.91 23.37 -20.37
C PRO A 25 -45.82 22.62 -21.15
N ALA A 26 -44.82 22.10 -20.43
CA ALA A 26 -43.74 21.31 -21.00
C ALA A 26 -44.30 20.00 -21.62
N PRO A 27 -43.84 19.59 -22.83
CA PRO A 27 -44.22 18.32 -23.41
C PRO A 27 -43.73 17.18 -22.51
N ALA A 28 -44.51 16.11 -22.44
CA ALA A 28 -44.19 14.93 -21.65
C ALA A 28 -42.77 14.43 -21.98
N PRO A 29 -41.96 14.06 -20.96
CA PRO A 29 -40.62 13.54 -21.21
C PRO A 29 -40.72 12.29 -22.09
N PRO A 30 -39.84 12.13 -23.09
CA PRO A 30 -39.78 10.89 -23.86
C PRO A 30 -39.49 9.73 -22.89
N PRO A 31 -39.93 8.50 -23.24
CA PRO A 31 -39.63 7.33 -22.42
C PRO A 31 -38.12 7.25 -22.19
N ALA A 32 -37.73 7.14 -20.92
CA ALA A 32 -36.34 7.01 -20.55
C ALA A 32 -35.78 5.74 -21.20
N THR A 33 -34.94 5.90 -22.22
CA THR A 33 -34.11 4.81 -22.71
C THR A 33 -33.17 4.45 -21.56
N SER A 34 -33.36 3.29 -20.95
CA SER A 34 -32.42 2.75 -19.98
C SER A 34 -31.06 2.63 -20.67
N ALA A 35 -30.14 3.55 -20.36
CA ALA A 35 -28.74 3.34 -20.66
C ALA A 35 -28.33 2.04 -19.97
N PRO A 36 -27.54 1.17 -20.62
CA PRO A 36 -27.02 -0.01 -19.95
C PRO A 36 -26.28 0.46 -18.69
N ALA A 37 -26.61 -0.15 -17.55
CA ALA A 37 -25.91 0.13 -16.31
C ALA A 37 -24.39 -0.01 -16.56
N PRO A 38 -23.53 0.87 -16.01
CA PRO A 38 -22.10 0.68 -16.09
C PRO A 38 -21.79 -0.75 -15.67
N GLY A 39 -21.25 -1.55 -16.59
CA GLY A 39 -20.87 -2.92 -16.30
C GLY A 39 -19.91 -2.89 -15.11
N ALA A 40 -20.28 -3.56 -14.01
CA ALA A 40 -19.38 -3.71 -12.88
C ALA A 40 -18.12 -4.42 -13.40
N ALA A 41 -16.96 -3.76 -13.28
CA ALA A 41 -15.69 -4.43 -13.51
C ALA A 41 -15.64 -5.67 -12.60
N PRO A 42 -15.04 -6.78 -13.06
CA PRO A 42 -14.85 -7.95 -12.20
C PRO A 42 -14.14 -7.52 -10.91
N ALA A 43 -14.60 -8.05 -9.78
CA ALA A 43 -13.92 -7.84 -8.50
C ALA A 43 -12.55 -8.51 -8.56
N GLN A 44 -11.51 -7.79 -8.16
CA GLN A 44 -10.16 -8.31 -8.09
C GLN A 44 -10.07 -9.43 -7.04
N THR A 45 -9.30 -10.46 -7.35
CA THR A 45 -8.93 -11.50 -6.38
C THR A 45 -7.97 -10.94 -5.32
N PRO A 46 -7.92 -11.52 -4.12
CA PRO A 46 -6.93 -11.13 -3.11
C PRO A 46 -5.48 -11.18 -3.62
N GLU A 47 -5.15 -12.17 -4.45
CA GLU A 47 -3.85 -12.30 -5.11
C GLU A 47 -3.54 -11.12 -6.04
N GLU A 48 -4.51 -10.72 -6.88
CA GLU A 48 -4.37 -9.58 -7.78
C GLU A 48 -4.14 -8.28 -7.01
N VAL A 49 -4.85 -8.07 -5.90
CA VAL A 49 -4.67 -6.88 -5.04
C VAL A 49 -3.27 -6.86 -4.43
N VAL A 50 -2.83 -7.97 -3.84
CA VAL A 50 -1.51 -8.09 -3.22
C VAL A 50 -0.38 -7.91 -4.24
N CYS A 51 -0.51 -8.50 -5.43
CA CYS A 51 0.51 -8.38 -6.47
C CYS A 51 0.52 -6.99 -7.12
N ALA A 52 -0.62 -6.29 -7.18
CA ALA A 52 -0.67 -4.89 -7.58
C ALA A 52 0.04 -3.98 -6.55
N ASP A 53 -0.29 -4.14 -5.26
CA ASP A 53 0.33 -3.37 -4.16
C ASP A 53 1.85 -3.63 -4.08
N TYR A 54 2.26 -4.87 -4.34
CA TYR A 54 3.67 -5.23 -4.43
C TYR A 54 4.35 -4.56 -5.63
N THR A 55 3.73 -4.59 -6.81
CA THR A 55 4.28 -3.97 -8.03
C THR A 55 4.54 -2.47 -7.83
N ASP A 56 3.67 -1.78 -7.10
CA ASP A 56 3.82 -0.36 -6.79
C ASP A 56 4.97 -0.09 -5.79
N SER A 57 5.21 -1.01 -4.85
CA SER A 57 6.21 -0.84 -3.78
C SER A 57 7.57 -1.47 -4.06
N GLN A 58 7.68 -2.43 -5.00
CA GLN A 58 8.91 -3.19 -5.28
C GLN A 58 10.11 -2.31 -5.64
N SER A 59 9.86 -1.21 -6.37
CA SER A 59 10.92 -0.32 -6.83
C SER A 59 11.64 0.34 -5.66
N VAL A 60 10.90 0.67 -4.60
CA VAL A 60 11.43 1.25 -3.36
C VAL A 60 12.24 0.22 -2.60
N VAL A 61 11.72 -1.01 -2.45
CA VAL A 61 12.43 -2.08 -1.71
C VAL A 61 13.73 -2.42 -2.42
N ARG A 62 13.71 -2.61 -3.74
CA ARG A 62 14.90 -2.90 -4.55
C ARG A 62 15.93 -1.78 -4.48
N GLN A 63 15.52 -0.53 -4.73
CA GLN A 63 16.44 0.62 -4.66
C GLN A 63 17.04 0.79 -3.26
N THR A 64 16.24 0.55 -2.21
CA THR A 64 16.73 0.60 -0.82
C THR A 64 17.78 -0.49 -0.59
N ALA A 65 17.51 -1.73 -1.00
CA ALA A 65 18.45 -2.84 -0.86
C ALA A 65 19.75 -2.61 -1.66
N GLU A 66 19.65 -2.12 -2.89
CA GLU A 66 20.82 -1.73 -3.69
C GLU A 66 21.61 -0.57 -3.09
N ALA A 67 20.94 0.37 -2.40
CA ALA A 67 21.62 1.46 -1.69
C ALA A 67 22.37 0.94 -0.46
N ILE A 68 21.76 0.03 0.31
CA ILE A 68 22.37 -0.63 1.47
C ILE A 68 23.67 -1.35 1.09
N GLU A 69 23.69 -2.07 -0.04
CA GLU A 69 24.90 -2.76 -0.53
C GLU A 69 26.08 -1.81 -0.80
N ARG A 70 25.78 -0.56 -1.17
CA ARG A 70 26.79 0.41 -1.63
C ARG A 70 27.38 1.25 -0.51
N MET A 71 26.63 1.52 0.56
CA MET A 71 27.03 2.47 1.60
C MET A 71 26.51 2.09 2.98
N PRO A 72 27.19 2.50 4.07
CA PRO A 72 26.60 2.44 5.41
C PRO A 72 25.30 3.23 5.47
N VAL A 73 24.32 2.70 6.19
CA VAL A 73 22.96 3.25 6.30
C VAL A 73 22.55 3.45 7.75
N LEU A 74 21.60 4.34 7.99
CA LEU A 74 20.96 4.52 9.28
C LEU A 74 19.87 3.45 9.47
N PRO A 75 19.95 2.56 10.49
CA PRO A 75 18.95 1.52 10.69
C PRO A 75 17.53 2.05 10.84
N ALA A 76 17.35 3.21 11.50
CA ALA A 76 16.02 3.84 11.61
C ALA A 76 15.48 4.28 10.24
N GLY A 77 16.34 4.73 9.32
CA GLY A 77 15.94 5.09 7.96
C GLY A 77 15.51 3.87 7.15
N VAL A 78 16.24 2.76 7.27
CA VAL A 78 15.90 1.48 6.63
C VAL A 78 14.54 0.97 7.12
N ALA A 79 14.31 0.99 8.44
CA ALA A 79 13.03 0.57 9.03
C ALA A 79 11.84 1.39 8.51
N VAL A 80 12.01 2.70 8.32
CA VAL A 80 10.97 3.58 7.76
C VAL A 80 10.72 3.27 6.28
N LEU A 81 11.77 3.12 5.48
CA LEU A 81 11.64 2.82 4.05
C LEU A 81 10.97 1.47 3.77
N LEU A 82 11.19 0.49 4.65
CA LEU A 82 10.65 -0.87 4.52
C LEU A 82 9.31 -1.06 5.25
N LEU A 83 8.76 -0.01 5.86
CA LEU A 83 7.48 -0.09 6.58
C LEU A 83 6.32 -0.49 5.65
N GLY A 84 6.27 0.06 4.44
CA GLY A 84 5.23 -0.27 3.45
C GLY A 84 5.23 -1.75 3.08
N ALA A 85 6.42 -2.33 2.87
CA ALA A 85 6.57 -3.75 2.57
C ALA A 85 6.05 -4.66 3.71
N ARG A 86 6.30 -4.28 4.97
CA ARG A 86 5.72 -4.98 6.14
C ARG A 86 4.21 -4.88 6.18
N GLN A 87 3.64 -3.72 5.86
CA GLN A 87 2.19 -3.50 5.86
C GLN A 87 1.49 -4.35 4.80
N VAL A 88 2.04 -4.39 3.58
CA VAL A 88 1.51 -5.24 2.49
C VAL A 88 1.57 -6.72 2.86
N ALA A 89 2.68 -7.18 3.45
CA ALA A 89 2.80 -8.55 3.91
C ALA A 89 1.81 -8.90 5.04
N ALA A 90 1.42 -7.93 5.86
CA ALA A 90 0.44 -8.10 6.92
C ALA A 90 -1.02 -8.13 6.41
N THR A 91 -1.28 -7.69 5.18
CA THR A 91 -2.62 -7.68 4.55
C THR A 91 -2.93 -8.94 3.73
N THR A 92 -2.18 -10.02 3.92
CA THR A 92 -2.29 -11.33 3.24
C THR A 92 -3.61 -12.08 3.44
N SER A 93 -4.60 -11.52 4.13
CA SER A 93 -5.87 -12.17 4.37
C SER A 93 -6.58 -12.51 3.06
N GLY A 94 -6.81 -13.80 2.81
CA GLY A 94 -7.54 -14.27 1.63
C GLY A 94 -6.67 -14.71 0.46
N VAL A 95 -5.35 -14.58 0.54
CA VAL A 95 -4.41 -15.16 -0.44
C VAL A 95 -4.35 -16.68 -0.26
N ALA A 96 -4.73 -17.43 -1.30
CA ALA A 96 -4.73 -18.89 -1.32
C ALA A 96 -3.48 -19.48 -1.99
N ASP A 97 -2.77 -18.70 -2.81
CA ASP A 97 -1.55 -19.16 -3.48
C ASP A 97 -0.40 -19.38 -2.48
N PRO A 98 0.09 -20.63 -2.32
CA PRO A 98 1.14 -20.95 -1.35
C PRO A 98 2.50 -20.35 -1.71
N GLU A 99 2.80 -20.10 -2.99
CA GLU A 99 4.05 -19.46 -3.39
C GLU A 99 4.05 -17.99 -3.00
N ILE A 100 2.92 -17.28 -3.22
CA ILE A 100 2.77 -15.88 -2.82
C ILE A 100 2.86 -15.74 -1.29
N VAL A 101 2.23 -16.63 -0.54
CA VAL A 101 2.30 -16.64 0.94
C VAL A 101 3.73 -16.91 1.42
N ALA A 102 4.42 -17.88 0.82
CA ALA A 102 5.80 -18.20 1.18
C ALA A 102 6.76 -17.03 0.88
N ALA A 103 6.63 -16.41 -0.30
CA ALA A 103 7.46 -15.29 -0.71
C ALA A 103 7.27 -14.06 0.19
N GLN A 104 6.03 -13.76 0.60
CA GLN A 104 5.75 -12.68 1.56
C GLN A 104 6.28 -12.98 2.96
N THR A 105 6.17 -14.23 3.42
CA THR A 105 6.75 -14.65 4.70
C THR A 105 8.27 -14.45 4.69
N GLU A 106 8.93 -14.82 3.59
CA GLU A 106 10.38 -14.63 3.45
C GLU A 106 10.77 -13.15 3.39
N LEU A 107 9.98 -12.30 2.72
CA LEU A 107 10.24 -10.86 2.73
C LEU A 107 10.17 -10.27 4.14
N VAL A 108 9.16 -10.62 4.94
CA VAL A 108 9.06 -10.16 6.33
C VAL A 108 10.27 -10.63 7.14
N ALA A 109 10.65 -11.91 6.99
CA ALA A 109 11.81 -12.46 7.68
C ALA A 109 13.12 -11.80 7.26
N ALA A 110 13.25 -11.38 5.99
CA ALA A 110 14.39 -10.63 5.49
C ALA A 110 14.45 -9.21 6.07
N ILE A 111 13.31 -8.54 6.24
CA ILE A 111 13.26 -7.20 6.87
C ILE A 111 13.57 -7.32 8.37
N ASP A 112 13.05 -8.34 9.06
CA ASP A 112 13.38 -8.60 10.47
C ASP A 112 14.87 -8.90 10.68
N ASP A 113 15.51 -9.57 9.72
CA ASP A 113 16.95 -9.82 9.73
C ASP A 113 17.75 -8.52 9.60
N LEU A 114 17.39 -7.61 8.68
CA LEU A 114 18.02 -6.28 8.57
C LEU A 114 17.91 -5.49 9.89
N ASP A 115 16.75 -5.53 10.55
CA ASP A 115 16.55 -4.87 11.85
C ASP A 115 17.38 -5.52 12.97
N ALA A 116 17.58 -6.84 12.91
CA ALA A 116 18.44 -7.56 13.83
C ALA A 116 19.92 -7.21 13.60
N GLN A 117 20.38 -7.18 12.35
CA GLN A 117 21.72 -6.75 11.97
C GLN A 117 22.00 -5.32 12.44
N GLY A 118 21.07 -4.39 12.17
CA GLY A 118 21.18 -3.00 12.59
C GLY A 118 21.35 -2.87 14.11
N ARG A 119 20.51 -3.55 14.90
CA ARG A 119 20.62 -3.57 16.36
C ARG A 119 21.91 -4.21 16.85
N ALA A 120 22.36 -5.31 16.23
CA ALA A 120 23.58 -6.00 16.62
C ALA A 120 24.83 -5.15 16.39
N LEU A 121 24.86 -4.39 15.29
CA LEU A 121 26.00 -3.54 14.91
C LEU A 121 26.08 -2.23 15.69
N LEU A 122 24.95 -1.66 16.11
CA LEU A 122 24.89 -0.45 16.93
C LEU A 122 25.41 -0.68 18.36
N GLY A 123 25.27 -1.91 18.88
CA GLY A 123 25.55 -2.20 20.28
C GLY A 123 24.53 -1.56 21.24
N PRO A 124 24.72 -1.70 22.56
CA PRO A 124 23.74 -1.28 23.57
C PRO A 124 23.56 0.24 23.69
N ASP A 125 24.59 1.02 23.33
CA ASP A 125 24.61 2.49 23.45
C ASP A 125 24.40 3.21 22.11
N GLY A 126 24.26 2.47 21.00
CA GLY A 126 24.18 3.04 19.66
C GLY A 126 22.83 3.70 19.35
N ASN A 127 22.87 4.76 18.55
CA ASN A 127 21.70 5.52 18.14
C ASN A 127 21.35 5.23 16.67
N ALA A 128 20.28 4.46 16.46
CA ALA A 128 19.82 4.06 15.13
C ALA A 128 19.46 5.21 14.17
N ALA A 129 19.25 6.42 14.69
CA ALA A 129 18.96 7.62 13.89
C ALA A 129 20.20 8.47 13.57
N GLN A 130 21.36 8.17 14.16
CA GLN A 130 22.59 8.95 14.00
C GLN A 130 23.78 8.12 13.52
N ASP A 131 23.85 6.85 13.95
CA ASP A 131 24.98 5.98 13.70
C ASP A 131 24.71 5.11 12.46
N ALA A 132 25.52 5.32 11.42
CA ALA A 132 25.43 4.53 10.19
C ALA A 132 26.20 3.21 10.34
N VAL A 133 25.58 2.12 9.92
CA VAL A 133 26.15 0.76 9.99
C VAL A 133 26.07 0.08 8.63
N ARG A 134 26.92 -0.93 8.42
CA ARG A 134 26.92 -1.73 7.19
C ARG A 134 26.15 -3.02 7.43
N ILE A 135 24.94 -3.08 6.89
CA ILE A 135 24.06 -4.26 6.92
C ILE A 135 24.10 -4.96 5.55
N ASP A 136 23.86 -6.26 5.55
CA ASP A 136 23.81 -7.13 4.37
C ASP A 136 22.38 -7.19 3.84
N ALA A 137 22.18 -6.77 2.59
CA ALA A 137 20.88 -6.76 1.92
C ALA A 137 20.65 -7.95 0.98
N ALA A 138 21.56 -8.92 0.91
CA ALA A 138 21.43 -10.07 0.01
C ALA A 138 20.11 -10.82 0.20
N ARG A 139 19.68 -11.00 1.46
CA ARG A 139 18.44 -11.72 1.77
C ARG A 139 17.19 -10.96 1.31
N ILE A 140 17.15 -9.63 1.48
CA ILE A 140 16.00 -8.85 1.03
C ILE A 140 15.95 -8.77 -0.50
N LEU A 141 17.11 -8.71 -1.19
CA LEU A 141 17.16 -8.77 -2.65
C LEU A 141 16.61 -10.11 -3.16
N ALA A 142 17.00 -11.23 -2.55
CA ALA A 142 16.50 -12.55 -2.90
C ALA A 142 14.99 -12.67 -2.67
N ALA A 143 14.49 -12.18 -1.53
CA ALA A 143 13.06 -12.20 -1.22
C ALA A 143 12.23 -11.36 -2.20
N VAL A 144 12.74 -10.19 -2.61
CA VAL A 144 12.09 -9.35 -3.62
C VAL A 144 12.02 -10.07 -4.97
N THR A 145 13.12 -10.67 -5.42
CA THR A 145 13.13 -11.46 -6.66
C THR A 145 12.14 -12.62 -6.63
N GLU A 146 11.96 -13.26 -5.47
CA GLU A 146 11.03 -14.37 -5.33
C GLU A 146 9.56 -13.93 -5.38
N ILE A 147 9.22 -12.79 -4.76
CA ILE A 147 7.86 -12.23 -4.88
C ILE A 147 7.58 -11.78 -6.32
N GLU A 148 8.54 -11.17 -7.00
CA GLU A 148 8.39 -10.82 -8.42
C GLU A 148 8.12 -12.04 -9.29
N ARG A 149 8.80 -13.15 -9.02
CA ARG A 149 8.56 -14.42 -9.70
C ARG A 149 7.15 -14.94 -9.43
N ALA A 150 6.72 -14.93 -8.17
CA ALA A 150 5.39 -15.41 -7.77
C ALA A 150 4.28 -14.54 -8.38
N CYS A 151 4.38 -13.22 -8.28
CA CYS A 151 3.40 -12.29 -8.84
C CYS A 151 3.45 -12.19 -10.38
N GLY A 152 4.61 -12.41 -11.00
CA GLY A 152 4.73 -12.49 -12.45
C GLY A 152 4.15 -13.77 -13.04
N ALA A 153 3.96 -14.83 -12.24
CA ALA A 153 3.29 -16.06 -12.67
C ALA A 153 1.75 -15.97 -12.61
N THR A 154 1.21 -14.96 -11.91
CA THR A 154 -0.24 -14.73 -11.75
C THR A 154 -0.86 -13.76 -12.76
N VAL A 155 -0.05 -13.04 -13.54
CA VAL A 155 -0.47 -12.13 -14.64
C VAL A 155 -0.39 -12.84 -15.99
#